data_AF-A0A536S0C9-F1
#
_entry.id   AF-A0A536S0C9-F1
#
_cell.length_a   1.000
_cell.length_b   1.000
_cell.length_c   1.000
_cell.angle_alpha   90.00
_cell.angle_beta   90.00
_cell.angle_gamma   90.00
#
_symmetry.space_group_name_H-M   'P 1'
#
loop_
_entity.id
_entity.type
_entity.pdbx_description
1 polymer ?
#
loop_
_entity_poly.entity_id
_entity_poly.type
_entity_poly.pdbx_seq_one_letter_code
_entity_poly.pdbx_strand_id
1 'polypeptide(L)'
;MFDVHARPESEDSPAPEQPLFDLLVRGVLDGFPRHGNGSRTYYPNDSQGVWHLAIAEKKDLYTFPTAPDPIAPEWPGTPIGASNTITRTKGRTAVFDKTVDGKPGLLKRLLASAYEQIATSGQKTHSHDVVIHGLRVRAITNSQHLIGYWKDNWYSLEEWARLTGKKPAETPDVLVVALGRVPTEAEAAYYSRQNDTVVFFNTSYYGQLKSWVLGAVGRKLAVDYGIHSIHGAVVTKDGQGVLYIAPTGTGKSTSTYGLMEFPNTRFHSDDWVYVRYAYRSKDGKLLSPARILDGGDEVARGYQTYRWLEEHRGSDATVIGRGLDDKEITAAANELDVEHPEAYAYTSEKVFYLRSNLVENFPEAAFDMIRSRLENCPDVTPEFMIENKPTIDAIEAKLRRRSPFDKMDNQQLRETIGRFFAFDNTRAMLDITTVFPKERVFTNPMEPARISAVMLIKRNFDEDVIVERLTIDKFMARLLVGRTPSGTKEIVYNNYRAVDDKSERAWIDTIEAKGVDNMWAEYLKAKNRPETLHEEMEMFRMMFKSAAAYDLNTILQKDKAIGSKMEAVSKTMRIIVAALDNTKDSFRYGVGDYRRLLD
;
A
#
# COMPACT_ATOMS: atom_id res chain seq x y z
N MET A 1 21.14 50.08 1.06
CA MET A 1 21.55 51.35 0.43
C MET A 1 22.87 51.07 -0.28
N PHE A 2 22.96 51.39 -1.57
CA PHE A 2 24.15 51.27 -2.44
C PHE A 2 24.82 49.90 -2.62
N ASP A 3 24.55 49.33 -3.80
CA ASP A 3 25.42 48.46 -4.57
C ASP A 3 26.41 49.33 -5.39
N VAL A 4 27.67 48.91 -5.55
CA VAL A 4 28.62 49.45 -6.54
C VAL A 4 29.60 48.36 -7.00
N HIS A 5 29.68 48.16 -8.32
CA HIS A 5 30.59 47.25 -9.02
C HIS A 5 32.09 47.59 -8.88
N ALA A 6 32.96 46.57 -9.01
CA ALA A 6 34.07 46.58 -9.99
C ALA A 6 34.75 45.19 -10.19
N ARG A 7 34.98 44.84 -11.46
CA ARG A 7 36.03 43.98 -12.05
C ARG A 7 36.70 44.86 -13.14
N PRO A 8 37.97 44.68 -13.60
CA PRO A 8 38.42 43.44 -14.28
C PRO A 8 39.94 43.09 -14.20
N GLU A 9 40.34 42.07 -14.98
CA GLU A 9 41.68 41.81 -15.58
C GLU A 9 42.86 41.46 -14.65
N SER A 10 43.40 40.21 -14.67
CA SER A 10 44.39 39.59 -15.59
C SER A 10 45.85 39.97 -15.22
N GLU A 11 46.90 39.15 -15.37
CA GLU A 11 47.10 37.82 -15.98
C GLU A 11 48.43 37.24 -15.40
N ASP A 12 48.57 35.93 -15.19
CA ASP A 12 49.88 35.23 -15.30
C ASP A 12 49.72 33.69 -15.22
N SER A 13 50.53 32.97 -15.99
CA SER A 13 50.46 31.51 -16.30
C SER A 13 51.76 30.78 -15.86
N PRO A 14 51.98 29.44 -16.02
CA PRO A 14 51.24 28.42 -16.81
C PRO A 14 51.00 27.04 -16.15
N ALA A 15 50.42 26.13 -16.94
CA ALA A 15 50.07 24.72 -16.65
C ALA A 15 51.30 23.76 -16.81
N PRO A 16 51.22 22.39 -16.83
CA PRO A 16 50.10 21.45 -17.13
C PRO A 16 49.88 20.40 -15.98
N GLU A 17 49.22 19.22 -16.04
CA GLU A 17 48.73 18.32 -17.12
C GLU A 17 47.37 17.62 -16.79
N GLN A 18 46.85 16.88 -17.78
CA GLN A 18 45.89 15.74 -17.72
C GLN A 18 46.63 14.51 -18.35
N PRO A 19 46.20 13.21 -18.26
CA PRO A 19 44.80 12.74 -18.19
C PRO A 19 44.51 11.43 -17.39
N LEU A 20 43.22 11.09 -17.24
CA LEU A 20 42.77 9.70 -17.03
C LEU A 20 41.35 9.45 -17.58
N PHE A 21 41.13 9.74 -18.86
CA PHE A 21 39.83 9.59 -19.54
C PHE A 21 39.71 8.28 -20.36
N ASP A 22 40.71 7.39 -20.27
CA ASP A 22 40.98 6.37 -21.29
C ASP A 22 40.83 4.90 -20.80
N LEU A 23 40.02 4.68 -19.76
CA LEU A 23 39.93 3.36 -19.10
C LEU A 23 38.48 2.93 -18.81
N LEU A 24 37.64 2.88 -19.86
CA LEU A 24 36.46 2.00 -19.97
C LEU A 24 35.76 1.96 -21.36
N VAL A 25 36.42 2.36 -22.46
CA VAL A 25 35.80 2.37 -23.81
C VAL A 25 36.67 1.65 -24.85
N ARG A 26 36.44 0.34 -25.00
CA ARG A 26 36.57 -0.52 -26.22
C ARG A 26 37.05 -1.93 -25.86
N GLY A 27 36.17 -2.91 -26.03
CA GLY A 27 36.50 -4.33 -25.91
C GLY A 27 35.44 -5.20 -26.57
N VAL A 28 35.75 -5.69 -27.78
CA VAL A 28 35.03 -6.74 -28.54
C VAL A 28 33.66 -6.35 -29.15
N LEU A 29 33.71 -5.93 -30.42
CA LEU A 29 32.70 -6.30 -31.42
C LEU A 29 33.34 -7.36 -32.34
N ASP A 30 32.73 -8.54 -32.44
CA ASP A 30 32.41 -9.24 -33.70
C ASP A 30 32.04 -10.72 -33.44
N GLY A 31 30.91 -11.16 -33.99
CA GLY A 31 30.34 -12.50 -33.77
C GLY A 31 28.91 -12.63 -34.32
N PHE A 32 28.79 -12.98 -35.61
CA PHE A 32 27.56 -13.24 -36.37
C PHE A 32 26.73 -14.45 -35.83
N PRO A 33 25.48 -14.73 -36.28
CA PRO A 33 24.80 -14.19 -37.47
C PRO A 33 23.34 -13.69 -37.31
N ARG A 34 22.84 -13.04 -38.38
CA ARG A 34 21.42 -12.83 -38.65
C ARG A 34 20.77 -14.14 -39.13
N HIS A 35 19.57 -14.46 -38.65
CA HIS A 35 18.64 -15.33 -39.36
C HIS A 35 17.25 -14.69 -39.43
N GLY A 36 16.68 -14.68 -40.64
CA GLY A 36 15.27 -14.38 -40.89
C GLY A 36 14.52 -15.64 -41.31
N ASN A 37 13.22 -15.47 -41.60
CA ASN A 37 12.20 -16.50 -41.76
C ASN A 37 11.86 -17.26 -40.46
N GLY A 38 10.61 -17.58 -40.15
CA GLY A 38 9.39 -17.39 -40.94
C GLY A 38 8.52 -18.62 -40.87
N SER A 39 7.51 -18.61 -40.01
CA SER A 39 6.55 -19.72 -39.85
C SER A 39 5.14 -19.19 -39.69
N ARG A 40 4.54 -18.75 -40.80
CA ARG A 40 3.08 -18.77 -40.94
C ARG A 40 2.63 -20.22 -40.93
N THR A 41 2.09 -20.71 -39.82
CA THR A 41 1.35 -21.97 -39.77
C THR A 41 0.03 -21.80 -40.50
N TYR A 42 0.01 -22.20 -41.76
CA TYR A 42 -1.19 -22.31 -42.58
C TYR A 42 -1.89 -23.63 -42.23
N TYR A 43 -3.09 -23.56 -41.67
CA TYR A 43 -3.97 -24.72 -41.54
C TYR A 43 -5.08 -24.66 -42.61
N PRO A 44 -5.55 -25.80 -43.16
CA PRO A 44 -6.39 -25.79 -44.35
C PRO A 44 -7.81 -25.29 -44.08
N ASN A 45 -8.43 -24.84 -45.16
CA ASN A 45 -9.82 -24.44 -45.22
C ASN A 45 -10.70 -25.70 -45.27
N ASP A 46 -11.35 -26.08 -44.17
CA ASP A 46 -12.42 -27.08 -44.16
C ASP A 46 -13.78 -26.40 -43.94
N SER A 47 -14.62 -26.47 -44.97
CA SER A 47 -15.86 -25.71 -45.08
C SER A 47 -17.09 -26.57 -44.76
N GLN A 48 -17.39 -26.74 -43.46
CA GLN A 48 -18.66 -27.35 -43.03
C GLN A 48 -19.35 -26.56 -41.90
N GLY A 49 -20.43 -25.87 -42.29
CA GLY A 49 -21.60 -25.52 -41.46
C GLY A 49 -21.38 -25.14 -39.99
N VAL A 50 -20.77 -23.98 -39.71
CA VAL A 50 -20.85 -23.35 -38.38
C VAL A 50 -22.00 -22.34 -38.37
N TRP A 51 -22.95 -22.52 -37.46
CA TRP A 51 -23.98 -21.53 -37.20
C TRP A 51 -23.32 -20.24 -36.69
N HIS A 52 -23.49 -19.14 -37.41
CA HIS A 52 -23.10 -17.81 -36.93
C HIS A 52 -23.98 -17.39 -35.75
N LEU A 53 -23.67 -17.89 -34.56
CA LEU A 53 -23.94 -17.13 -33.33
C LEU A 53 -23.22 -15.80 -33.50
N ALA A 54 -23.98 -14.72 -33.64
CA ALA A 54 -23.42 -13.38 -33.61
C ALA A 54 -22.71 -13.21 -32.26
N ILE A 55 -21.37 -13.19 -32.30
CA ILE A 55 -20.58 -12.70 -31.18
C ILE A 55 -20.97 -11.23 -31.06
N ALA A 56 -21.85 -10.92 -30.11
CA ALA A 56 -22.22 -9.54 -29.84
C ALA A 56 -20.93 -8.77 -29.57
N GLU A 57 -20.63 -7.76 -30.39
CA GLU A 57 -19.48 -6.90 -30.16
C GLU A 57 -19.57 -6.36 -28.74
N LYS A 58 -18.55 -6.66 -27.94
CA LYS A 58 -18.48 -6.19 -26.56
C LYS A 58 -18.23 -4.68 -26.63
N LYS A 59 -19.31 -3.91 -26.61
CA LYS A 59 -19.27 -2.45 -26.66
C LYS A 59 -18.38 -1.91 -25.56
N ASP A 60 -17.56 -0.92 -25.89
CA ASP A 60 -16.78 -0.20 -24.91
C ASP A 60 -17.72 0.64 -24.02
N LEU A 61 -17.64 0.40 -22.71
CA LEU A 61 -18.44 1.10 -21.71
C LEU A 61 -17.83 2.46 -21.33
N TYR A 62 -16.57 2.68 -21.65
CA TYR A 62 -15.85 3.90 -21.35
C TYR A 62 -14.63 4.04 -22.27
N THR A 63 -14.13 5.27 -22.40
CA THR A 63 -12.94 5.59 -23.20
C THR A 63 -11.96 6.44 -22.41
N PHE A 64 -10.73 6.53 -22.89
CA PHE A 64 -9.72 7.46 -22.36
C PHE A 64 -9.24 8.38 -23.50
N PRO A 65 -8.93 9.65 -23.22
CA PRO A 65 -8.24 10.51 -24.17
C PRO A 65 -6.96 9.86 -24.70
N THR A 66 -6.72 10.02 -26.00
CA THR A 66 -5.54 9.48 -26.69
C THR A 66 -4.25 10.10 -26.15
N ALA A 67 -3.19 9.30 -26.03
CA ALA A 67 -1.86 9.80 -25.68
C ALA A 67 -1.34 10.79 -26.74
N PRO A 68 -0.63 11.87 -26.35
CA PRO A 68 -0.10 12.84 -27.31
C PRO A 68 1.03 12.26 -28.17
N ASP A 69 1.73 11.23 -27.67
CA ASP A 69 2.75 10.47 -28.39
C ASP A 69 2.95 9.08 -27.75
N PRO A 70 3.52 8.09 -28.46
CA PRO A 70 3.68 6.72 -27.94
C PRO A 70 4.59 6.59 -26.71
N ILE A 71 5.46 7.58 -26.45
CA ILE A 71 6.40 7.57 -25.32
C ILE A 71 5.99 8.53 -24.19
N ALA A 72 4.79 9.10 -24.24
CA ALA A 72 4.21 9.84 -23.12
C ALA A 72 3.94 8.87 -21.95
N PRO A 73 4.48 9.10 -20.74
CA PRO A 73 4.14 8.29 -19.57
C PRO A 73 2.78 8.70 -18.99
N GLU A 74 2.40 9.96 -19.12
CA GLU A 74 1.18 10.59 -18.60
C GLU A 74 0.70 11.70 -19.54
N TRP A 75 -0.59 12.02 -19.48
CA TRP A 75 -1.20 13.16 -20.18
C TRP A 75 -2.49 13.62 -19.48
N PRO A 76 -2.98 14.84 -19.76
CA PRO A 76 -4.26 15.31 -19.21
C PRO A 76 -5.44 14.43 -19.67
N GLY A 77 -6.29 14.06 -18.72
CA GLY A 77 -7.60 13.47 -19.01
C GLY A 77 -8.67 14.54 -19.25
N THR A 78 -9.83 14.10 -19.73
CA THR A 78 -11.00 14.98 -19.91
C THR A 78 -11.36 15.62 -18.57
N PRO A 79 -11.62 16.94 -18.52
CA PRO A 79 -11.81 17.66 -17.26
C PRO A 79 -12.83 17.01 -16.31
N ILE A 80 -12.43 16.87 -15.06
CA ILE A 80 -13.25 16.47 -13.91
C ILE A 80 -12.50 16.85 -12.64
N GLY A 81 -13.25 17.35 -11.65
CA GLY A 81 -12.72 17.76 -10.35
C GLY A 81 -11.63 18.83 -10.45
N ALA A 82 -10.59 18.74 -9.61
CA ALA A 82 -9.47 19.69 -9.64
C ALA A 82 -8.46 19.40 -10.77
N SER A 83 -8.25 18.13 -11.11
CA SER A 83 -7.43 17.69 -12.24
C SER A 83 -7.64 16.21 -12.51
N ASN A 84 -7.52 15.76 -13.76
CA ASN A 84 -7.52 14.34 -14.15
C ASN A 84 -6.25 14.03 -14.94
N THR A 85 -5.45 13.06 -14.50
CA THR A 85 -4.28 12.57 -15.25
C THR A 85 -4.54 11.17 -15.76
N ILE A 86 -4.33 10.91 -17.06
CA ILE A 86 -4.28 9.56 -17.61
C ILE A 86 -2.83 9.10 -17.64
N THR A 87 -2.56 7.93 -17.09
CA THR A 87 -1.25 7.27 -17.18
C THR A 87 -1.24 6.30 -18.36
N ARG A 88 -0.07 6.06 -18.98
CA ARG A 88 0.02 5.13 -20.12
C ARG A 88 -0.49 3.74 -19.73
N THR A 89 0.21 3.13 -18.80
CA THR A 89 -0.24 1.95 -18.07
C THR A 89 -1.15 2.42 -16.92
N LYS A 90 -2.44 2.07 -16.96
CA LYS A 90 -3.45 2.44 -15.94
C LYS A 90 -3.36 1.58 -14.67
N GLY A 91 -2.14 1.20 -14.30
CA GLY A 91 -1.81 0.18 -13.32
C GLY A 91 -0.30 -0.02 -13.24
N ARG A 92 0.14 -1.11 -12.60
CA ARG A 92 1.57 -1.40 -12.44
C ARG A 92 2.21 -1.76 -13.78
N THR A 93 3.45 -1.34 -14.01
CA THR A 93 4.23 -1.83 -15.16
C THR A 93 4.48 -3.35 -15.07
N ALA A 94 4.52 -4.00 -16.23
CA ALA A 94 4.87 -5.42 -16.38
C ALA A 94 6.36 -5.71 -16.13
N VAL A 95 7.26 -4.73 -16.31
CA VAL A 95 8.69 -4.89 -16.07
C VAL A 95 9.04 -4.37 -14.68
N PHE A 96 9.46 -5.25 -13.80
CA PHE A 96 9.90 -4.85 -12.47
C PHE A 96 10.98 -5.79 -11.91
N ASP A 97 11.81 -5.26 -11.02
CA ASP A 97 12.91 -5.99 -10.40
C ASP A 97 13.24 -5.46 -8.99
N LYS A 98 13.03 -6.30 -7.98
CA LYS A 98 13.38 -6.02 -6.58
C LYS A 98 14.60 -6.83 -6.11
N THR A 99 15.35 -7.40 -7.06
CA THR A 99 16.59 -8.17 -6.85
C THR A 99 17.83 -7.41 -7.30
N VAL A 100 17.76 -6.08 -7.40
CA VAL A 100 18.81 -5.22 -7.98
C VAL A 100 20.17 -5.48 -7.33
N ASP A 101 20.20 -5.72 -6.01
CA ASP A 101 21.42 -5.97 -5.24
C ASP A 101 22.11 -7.29 -5.60
N GLY A 102 21.37 -8.27 -6.12
CA GLY A 102 21.91 -9.53 -6.63
C GLY A 102 22.53 -9.43 -8.02
N LYS A 103 22.52 -8.23 -8.64
CA LYS A 103 22.95 -7.99 -10.03
C LYS A 103 24.08 -6.95 -10.05
N PRO A 104 25.36 -7.38 -10.06
CA PRO A 104 26.51 -6.49 -9.96
C PRO A 104 26.44 -5.29 -10.91
N GLY A 105 26.56 -4.09 -10.36
CA GLY A 105 26.54 -2.83 -11.11
C GLY A 105 25.17 -2.33 -11.58
N LEU A 106 24.07 -3.10 -11.42
CA LEU A 106 22.76 -2.71 -11.95
C LEU A 106 22.24 -1.40 -11.35
N LEU A 107 22.32 -1.19 -10.03
CA LEU A 107 21.92 0.08 -9.42
C LEU A 107 22.71 1.26 -9.98
N LYS A 108 24.03 1.11 -10.12
CA LYS A 108 24.91 2.15 -10.67
C LYS A 108 24.52 2.50 -12.11
N ARG A 109 24.18 1.50 -12.94
CA ARG A 109 23.66 1.68 -14.31
C ARG A 109 22.33 2.44 -14.31
N LEU A 110 21.36 2.02 -13.49
CA LEU A 110 20.05 2.67 -13.36
C LEU A 110 20.20 4.14 -12.97
N LEU A 111 21.01 4.44 -11.94
CA LEU A 111 21.25 5.81 -11.52
C LEU A 111 22.01 6.64 -12.57
N ALA A 112 22.94 6.03 -13.32
CA ALA A 112 23.61 6.70 -14.43
C ALA A 112 22.62 7.13 -15.53
N SER A 113 21.73 6.24 -15.99
CA SER A 113 20.67 6.59 -16.96
C SER A 113 19.76 7.71 -16.45
N ALA A 114 19.44 7.71 -15.15
CA ALA A 114 18.64 8.76 -14.53
C ALA A 114 19.35 10.12 -14.50
N TYR A 115 20.63 10.15 -14.12
CA TYR A 115 21.41 11.39 -14.10
C TYR A 115 21.70 11.92 -15.50
N GLU A 116 21.95 11.05 -16.48
CA GLU A 116 22.08 11.42 -17.89
C GLU A 116 20.80 12.07 -18.41
N GLN A 117 19.62 11.49 -18.13
CA GLN A 117 18.33 12.10 -18.47
C GLN A 117 18.17 13.50 -17.83
N ILE A 118 18.45 13.63 -16.54
CA ILE A 118 18.29 14.91 -15.82
C ILE A 118 19.24 15.97 -16.41
N ALA A 119 20.46 15.60 -16.78
CA ALA A 119 21.45 16.51 -17.34
C ALA A 119 21.16 16.92 -18.81
N THR A 120 20.61 16.01 -19.62
CA THR A 120 20.52 16.19 -21.09
C THR A 120 19.13 16.58 -21.60
N SER A 121 18.05 16.19 -20.91
CA SER A 121 16.69 16.33 -21.44
C SER A 121 16.14 17.76 -21.50
N GLY A 122 16.75 18.70 -20.77
CA GLY A 122 16.23 20.06 -20.59
C GLY A 122 14.89 20.13 -19.84
N GLN A 123 14.37 19.01 -19.33
CA GLN A 123 13.09 18.94 -18.63
C GLN A 123 13.22 19.42 -17.19
N LYS A 124 12.18 20.13 -16.73
CA LYS A 124 12.09 20.53 -15.33
C LYS A 124 12.04 19.28 -14.44
N THR A 125 13.07 19.10 -13.62
CA THR A 125 13.12 18.06 -12.59
C THR A 125 12.81 18.68 -11.23
N HIS A 126 12.02 17.96 -10.44
CA HIS A 126 11.62 18.30 -9.09
C HIS A 126 12.38 17.42 -8.11
N SER A 127 12.83 18.00 -6.99
CA SER A 127 13.32 17.28 -5.82
C SER A 127 12.49 17.70 -4.61
N HIS A 128 12.00 16.74 -3.82
CA HIS A 128 11.16 17.04 -2.65
C HIS A 128 11.26 15.96 -1.58
N ASP A 129 11.29 16.39 -0.32
CA ASP A 129 11.39 15.51 0.84
C ASP A 129 10.08 15.49 1.63
N VAL A 130 9.69 14.31 2.10
CA VAL A 130 8.56 14.08 3.02
C VAL A 130 9.01 13.21 4.19
N VAL A 131 8.16 13.10 5.20
CA VAL A 131 8.35 12.20 6.34
C VAL A 131 7.29 11.11 6.31
N ILE A 132 7.74 9.85 6.40
CA ILE A 132 6.89 8.68 6.55
C ILE A 132 7.33 7.97 7.83
N HIS A 133 6.48 8.07 8.87
CA HIS A 133 6.72 7.50 10.21
C HIS A 133 8.13 7.79 10.79
N GLY A 134 8.54 9.06 10.73
CA GLY A 134 9.83 9.54 11.25
C GLY A 134 11.01 9.42 10.28
N LEU A 135 10.92 8.62 9.22
CA LEU A 135 11.97 8.51 8.20
C LEU A 135 11.80 9.57 7.10
N ARG A 136 12.91 10.17 6.67
CA ARG A 136 12.95 11.16 5.58
C ARG A 136 13.05 10.45 4.24
N VAL A 137 12.10 10.72 3.35
CA VAL A 137 12.08 10.13 2.01
C VAL A 137 12.21 11.23 0.97
N ARG A 138 13.15 11.08 0.03
CA ARG A 138 13.38 12.03 -1.07
C ARG A 138 12.85 11.48 -2.39
N ALA A 139 12.04 12.27 -3.09
CA ALA A 139 11.68 12.03 -4.49
C ALA A 139 12.44 12.96 -5.44
N ILE A 140 12.92 12.41 -6.54
CA ILE A 140 13.44 13.11 -7.71
C ILE A 140 12.59 12.68 -8.92
N THR A 141 11.90 13.61 -9.57
CA THR A 141 11.01 13.30 -10.70
C THR A 141 10.81 14.47 -11.67
N ASN A 142 10.62 14.17 -12.96
CA ASN A 142 10.17 15.13 -13.99
C ASN A 142 8.65 15.06 -14.25
N SER A 143 7.91 14.22 -13.53
CA SER A 143 6.44 14.11 -13.61
C SER A 143 5.78 15.11 -12.67
N GLN A 144 4.96 16.00 -13.23
CA GLN A 144 4.15 16.94 -12.44
C GLN A 144 2.95 16.23 -11.79
N HIS A 145 2.49 15.10 -12.35
CA HIS A 145 1.51 14.22 -11.71
C HIS A 145 2.07 13.61 -10.43
N LEU A 146 3.18 12.86 -10.53
CA LEU A 146 3.78 12.14 -9.40
C LEU A 146 4.15 13.08 -8.25
N ILE A 147 4.77 14.24 -8.54
CA ILE A 147 5.16 15.20 -7.50
C ILE A 147 3.95 15.91 -6.86
N GLY A 148 2.82 16.02 -7.58
CA GLY A 148 1.57 16.52 -7.03
C GLY A 148 1.01 15.55 -5.99
N TYR A 149 0.82 14.29 -6.38
CA TYR A 149 0.34 13.24 -5.49
C TYR A 149 1.29 13.00 -4.30
N TRP A 150 2.60 13.05 -4.51
CA TRP A 150 3.63 12.96 -3.44
C TRP A 150 3.41 13.97 -2.32
N LYS A 151 3.11 15.23 -2.67
CA LYS A 151 2.92 16.33 -1.72
C LYS A 151 1.57 16.30 -1.02
N ASP A 152 0.55 15.79 -1.71
CA ASP A 152 -0.77 15.59 -1.14
C ASP A 152 -0.75 14.41 -0.15
N ASN A 153 -0.10 13.29 -0.48
CA ASN A 153 -0.18 12.03 0.26
C ASN A 153 0.58 12.00 1.59
N TRP A 154 1.76 12.64 1.66
CA TRP A 154 2.67 12.54 2.81
C TRP A 154 2.98 13.90 3.47
N TYR A 155 3.43 13.83 4.72
CA TYR A 155 3.80 15.00 5.52
C TYR A 155 5.08 15.64 5.00
N SER A 156 5.09 16.94 4.78
CA SER A 156 6.33 17.71 4.59
C SER A 156 7.15 17.72 5.88
N LEU A 157 8.44 18.09 5.77
CA LEU A 157 9.32 18.26 6.95
C LEU A 157 8.73 19.27 7.97
N GLU A 158 8.06 20.31 7.49
CA GLU A 158 7.41 21.34 8.32
C GLU A 158 6.12 20.83 8.97
N GLU A 159 5.25 20.16 8.19
CA GLU A 159 4.01 19.56 8.71
C GLU A 159 4.33 18.53 9.80
N TRP A 160 5.33 17.68 9.57
CA TRP A 160 5.78 16.69 10.53
C TRP A 160 6.31 17.34 11.82
N ALA A 161 7.18 18.35 11.70
CA ALA A 161 7.71 19.06 12.86
C ALA A 161 6.62 19.78 13.67
N ARG A 162 5.64 20.39 12.99
CA ARG A 162 4.49 21.07 13.61
C ARG A 162 3.55 20.11 14.33
N LEU A 163 3.34 18.90 13.79
CA LEU A 163 2.40 17.91 14.35
C LEU A 163 3.03 17.06 15.47
N THR A 164 4.33 16.78 15.38
CA THR A 164 5.01 15.79 16.25
C THR A 164 6.05 16.41 17.20
N GLY A 165 6.45 17.66 16.98
CA GLY A 165 7.58 18.31 17.66
C GLY A 165 8.97 17.78 17.27
N LYS A 166 9.05 16.86 16.29
CA LYS A 166 10.28 16.13 15.94
C LYS A 166 10.75 16.48 14.53
N LYS A 167 12.06 16.41 14.30
CA LYS A 167 12.67 16.52 12.96
C LYS A 167 13.28 15.17 12.58
N PRO A 168 13.10 14.70 11.33
CA PRO A 168 13.80 13.52 10.84
C PRO A 168 15.29 13.86 10.56
N ALA A 169 16.06 12.88 10.08
CA ALA A 169 17.46 13.06 9.71
C ALA A 169 17.68 14.13 8.61
N GLU A 170 18.91 14.66 8.52
CA GLU A 170 19.27 15.60 7.46
C GLU A 170 19.43 14.94 6.09
N THR A 171 19.98 13.72 6.07
CA THR A 171 20.04 12.85 4.90
C THR A 171 18.73 12.09 4.73
N PRO A 172 18.26 11.84 3.50
CA PRO A 172 17.12 10.95 3.28
C PRO A 172 17.49 9.50 3.63
N ASP A 173 16.59 8.83 4.35
CA ASP A 173 16.64 7.40 4.68
C ASP A 173 16.29 6.51 3.49
N VAL A 174 15.45 7.02 2.57
CA VAL A 174 15.00 6.33 1.36
C VAL A 174 15.04 7.31 0.17
N LEU A 175 15.63 6.87 -0.95
CA LEU A 175 15.70 7.65 -2.20
C LEU A 175 14.73 7.08 -3.25
N VAL A 176 14.01 7.96 -3.93
CA VAL A 176 13.08 7.62 -5.01
C VAL A 176 13.43 8.44 -6.24
N VAL A 177 13.74 7.78 -7.34
CA VAL A 177 14.04 8.42 -8.64
C VAL A 177 13.01 7.95 -9.66
N ALA A 178 12.09 8.80 -10.07
CA ALA A 178 10.98 8.44 -10.96
C ALA A 178 10.95 9.34 -12.20
N LEU A 179 11.48 8.86 -13.32
CA LEU A 179 11.68 9.67 -14.53
C LEU A 179 10.91 9.13 -15.73
N GLY A 180 10.13 10.01 -16.36
CA GLY A 180 9.51 9.80 -17.65
C GLY A 180 10.43 10.17 -18.82
N ARG A 181 10.13 9.62 -20.00
CA ARG A 181 10.79 9.89 -21.29
C ARG A 181 12.32 9.62 -21.29
N VAL A 182 12.76 8.58 -20.59
CA VAL A 182 14.17 8.09 -20.57
C VAL A 182 14.36 7.11 -21.74
N PRO A 183 15.07 7.45 -22.83
CA PRO A 183 15.05 6.64 -24.06
C PRO A 183 15.78 5.29 -23.95
N THR A 184 16.72 5.18 -23.01
CA THR A 184 17.57 4.01 -22.78
C THR A 184 16.95 2.94 -21.88
N GLU A 185 15.77 3.21 -21.30
CA GLU A 185 15.12 2.34 -20.30
C GLU A 185 13.72 1.93 -20.73
N ALA A 186 13.31 0.71 -20.35
CA ALA A 186 11.93 0.27 -20.52
C ALA A 186 10.97 1.05 -19.59
N GLU A 187 9.66 0.89 -19.80
CA GLU A 187 8.68 1.23 -18.76
C GLU A 187 8.83 0.23 -17.61
N ALA A 188 9.49 0.61 -16.51
CA ALA A 188 9.99 -0.33 -15.52
C ALA A 188 10.11 0.24 -14.09
N ALA A 189 10.15 -0.65 -13.10
CA ALA A 189 10.31 -0.32 -11.68
C ALA A 189 11.38 -1.18 -11.01
N TYR A 190 12.28 -0.57 -10.24
CA TYR A 190 13.46 -1.20 -9.64
C TYR A 190 13.59 -0.84 -8.16
N TYR A 191 14.08 -1.77 -7.35
CA TYR A 191 14.37 -1.51 -5.93
C TYR A 191 15.67 -2.20 -5.49
N SER A 192 16.51 -1.42 -4.84
CA SER A 192 17.70 -1.87 -4.09
C SER A 192 17.39 -1.81 -2.59
N ARG A 193 17.38 -2.99 -1.95
CA ARG A 193 17.18 -3.19 -0.50
C ARG A 193 18.43 -2.79 0.28
N GLN A 194 19.62 -2.96 -0.30
CA GLN A 194 20.89 -2.58 0.33
C GLN A 194 21.14 -1.07 0.36
N ASN A 195 20.56 -0.31 -0.57
CA ASN A 195 20.78 1.13 -0.72
C ASN A 195 19.51 1.96 -0.48
N ASP A 196 18.45 1.37 0.06
CA ASP A 196 17.14 2.00 0.31
C ASP A 196 16.65 2.86 -0.88
N THR A 197 16.85 2.37 -2.11
CA THR A 197 16.67 3.15 -3.34
C THR A 197 15.64 2.52 -4.28
N VAL A 198 14.60 3.28 -4.62
CA VAL A 198 13.55 2.93 -5.59
C VAL A 198 13.76 3.72 -6.89
N VAL A 199 13.73 3.07 -8.04
CA VAL A 199 13.86 3.72 -9.36
C VAL A 199 12.68 3.34 -10.26
N PHE A 200 12.04 4.34 -10.89
CA PHE A 200 10.99 4.17 -11.89
C PHE A 200 11.42 4.83 -13.20
N PHE A 201 11.21 4.12 -14.31
CA PHE A 201 11.40 4.65 -15.65
C PHE A 201 10.12 4.54 -16.47
N ASN A 202 9.81 5.62 -17.20
CA ASN A 202 8.77 5.70 -18.23
C ASN A 202 7.34 5.33 -17.77
N THR A 203 7.09 5.21 -16.47
CA THR A 203 5.78 4.98 -15.85
C THR A 203 5.45 6.07 -14.84
N SER A 204 4.16 6.33 -14.68
CA SER A 204 3.60 7.45 -13.90
C SER A 204 2.46 7.02 -12.96
N TYR A 205 2.14 5.72 -12.90
CA TYR A 205 1.07 5.20 -12.07
C TYR A 205 1.40 5.35 -10.58
N TYR A 206 0.76 6.31 -9.91
CA TYR A 206 1.16 6.72 -8.55
C TYR A 206 0.99 5.58 -7.54
N GLY A 207 -0.01 4.71 -7.74
CA GLY A 207 -0.23 3.54 -6.87
C GLY A 207 0.95 2.56 -6.81
N GLN A 208 1.75 2.43 -7.86
CA GLN A 208 2.97 1.61 -7.80
C GLN A 208 4.09 2.33 -7.05
N LEU A 209 4.27 3.63 -7.30
CA LEU A 209 5.24 4.46 -6.57
C LEU A 209 4.94 4.45 -5.07
N LYS A 210 3.73 4.84 -4.65
CA LYS A 210 3.27 4.82 -3.25
C LYS A 210 3.63 3.49 -2.57
N SER A 211 3.21 2.38 -3.15
CA SER A 211 3.33 1.07 -2.51
C SER A 211 4.78 0.56 -2.42
N TRP A 212 5.63 0.88 -3.38
CA TRP A 212 7.05 0.54 -3.33
C TRP A 212 7.81 1.39 -2.30
N VAL A 213 7.46 2.68 -2.17
CA VAL A 213 8.02 3.58 -1.15
C VAL A 213 7.61 3.14 0.25
N LEU A 214 6.34 2.83 0.48
CA LEU A 214 5.85 2.31 1.77
C LEU A 214 6.46 0.94 2.12
N GLY A 215 6.77 0.11 1.12
CA GLY A 215 7.52 -1.13 1.27
C GLY A 215 8.98 -0.90 1.70
N ALA A 216 9.70 -0.01 1.03
CA ALA A 216 11.09 0.35 1.37
C ALA A 216 11.20 0.95 2.79
N VAL A 217 10.35 1.94 3.09
CA VAL A 217 10.23 2.53 4.43
C VAL A 217 9.89 1.47 5.47
N GLY A 218 8.91 0.59 5.16
CA GLY A 218 8.50 -0.49 6.05
C GLY A 218 9.63 -1.46 6.40
N ARG A 219 10.45 -1.84 5.43
CA ARG A 219 11.62 -2.71 5.63
C ARG A 219 12.67 -2.05 6.51
N LYS A 220 12.95 -0.75 6.31
CA LYS A 220 13.88 -0.01 7.18
C LYS A 220 13.35 0.08 8.61
N LEU A 221 12.06 0.42 8.76
CA LEU A 221 11.36 0.50 10.04
C LEU A 221 11.35 -0.81 10.83
N ALA A 222 11.15 -1.95 10.16
CA ALA A 222 11.15 -3.25 10.82
C ALA A 222 12.55 -3.66 11.29
N VAL A 223 13.58 -3.46 10.47
CA VAL A 223 14.96 -3.85 10.81
C VAL A 223 15.62 -2.92 11.82
N ASP A 224 15.43 -1.61 11.70
CA ASP A 224 16.12 -0.64 12.58
C ASP A 224 15.35 -0.35 13.87
N TYR A 225 14.02 -0.48 13.87
CA TYR A 225 13.15 -0.03 14.96
C TYR A 225 12.06 -1.02 15.40
N GLY A 226 11.90 -2.17 14.73
CA GLY A 226 10.91 -3.19 15.08
C GLY A 226 9.48 -2.82 14.71
N ILE A 227 9.32 -1.79 13.88
CA ILE A 227 8.03 -1.21 13.51
C ILE A 227 7.57 -1.87 12.22
N HIS A 228 6.54 -2.68 12.30
CA HIS A 228 6.08 -3.50 11.19
C HIS A 228 5.11 -2.75 10.26
N SER A 229 5.14 -3.10 8.98
CA SER A 229 4.46 -2.40 7.89
C SER A 229 3.36 -3.28 7.30
N ILE A 230 2.09 -2.89 7.48
CA ILE A 230 0.93 -3.72 7.12
C ILE A 230 0.11 -3.05 6.02
N HIS A 231 -0.20 -3.79 4.95
CA HIS A 231 -1.19 -3.39 3.95
C HIS A 231 -2.62 -3.63 4.49
N GLY A 232 -3.02 -2.82 5.46
CA GLY A 232 -4.27 -2.97 6.20
C GLY A 232 -4.93 -1.63 6.53
N ALA A 233 -6.21 -1.70 6.90
CA ALA A 233 -7.00 -0.56 7.35
C ALA A 233 -7.16 -0.60 8.87
N VAL A 234 -7.25 0.56 9.53
CA VAL A 234 -7.56 0.66 10.95
C VAL A 234 -8.69 1.66 11.19
N VAL A 235 -9.65 1.24 12.01
CA VAL A 235 -10.71 2.08 12.58
C VAL A 235 -10.78 1.76 14.07
N THR A 236 -10.92 2.76 14.93
CA THR A 236 -11.21 2.53 16.35
C THR A 236 -12.70 2.67 16.62
N LYS A 237 -13.23 1.85 17.54
CA LYS A 237 -14.57 1.96 18.13
C LYS A 237 -14.43 1.88 19.64
N ASP A 238 -15.00 2.86 20.36
CA ASP A 238 -14.92 2.95 21.83
C ASP A 238 -13.49 2.81 22.38
N GLY A 239 -12.50 3.33 21.62
CA GLY A 239 -11.07 3.24 21.94
C GLY A 239 -10.37 1.94 21.52
N GLN A 240 -11.10 0.91 21.09
CA GLN A 240 -10.56 -0.36 20.60
C GLN A 240 -10.36 -0.34 19.08
N GLY A 241 -9.15 -0.59 18.61
CA GLY A 241 -8.80 -0.63 17.18
C GLY A 241 -9.12 -1.97 16.52
N VAL A 242 -9.79 -1.91 15.37
CA VAL A 242 -9.99 -3.04 14.45
C VAL A 242 -9.02 -2.88 13.28
N LEU A 243 -8.07 -3.81 13.15
CA LEU A 243 -7.16 -3.92 12.01
C LEU A 243 -7.75 -4.86 10.96
N TYR A 244 -8.04 -4.36 9.76
CA TYR A 244 -8.51 -5.15 8.63
C TYR A 244 -7.35 -5.51 7.71
N ILE A 245 -7.16 -6.81 7.45
CA ILE A 245 -6.19 -7.32 6.47
C ILE A 245 -6.96 -8.17 5.46
N ALA A 246 -6.81 -7.88 4.17
CA ALA A 246 -7.81 -8.27 3.18
C ALA A 246 -7.24 -8.34 1.76
N PRO A 247 -7.46 -9.44 1.00
CA PRO A 247 -7.12 -9.51 -0.41
C PRO A 247 -8.03 -8.59 -1.25
N THR A 248 -7.56 -8.22 -2.43
CA THR A 248 -8.26 -7.36 -3.38
C THR A 248 -9.68 -7.87 -3.65
N GLY A 249 -10.67 -6.98 -3.55
CA GLY A 249 -12.09 -7.27 -3.86
C GLY A 249 -12.90 -7.90 -2.72
N THR A 250 -12.30 -8.22 -1.57
CA THR A 250 -12.99 -8.90 -0.47
C THR A 250 -13.81 -7.97 0.45
N GLY A 251 -13.49 -6.67 0.49
CA GLY A 251 -14.30 -5.66 1.19
C GLY A 251 -13.59 -4.72 2.17
N LYS A 252 -12.25 -4.65 2.20
CA LYS A 252 -11.46 -3.79 3.13
C LYS A 252 -12.09 -2.41 3.35
N SER A 253 -12.11 -1.57 2.32
CA SER A 253 -12.64 -0.20 2.43
C SER A 253 -14.13 -0.17 2.76
N THR A 254 -14.93 -1.12 2.26
CA THR A 254 -16.34 -1.23 2.66
C THR A 254 -16.50 -1.45 4.17
N SER A 255 -15.59 -2.22 4.80
CA SER A 255 -15.56 -2.42 6.24
C SER A 255 -15.00 -1.23 7.01
N THR A 256 -13.96 -0.57 6.51
CA THR A 256 -13.41 0.67 7.09
C THR A 256 -14.49 1.74 7.19
N TYR A 257 -15.18 2.05 6.09
CA TYR A 257 -16.17 3.12 6.04
C TYR A 257 -17.51 2.70 6.67
N GLY A 258 -17.91 1.43 6.57
CA GLY A 258 -19.12 0.93 7.22
C GLY A 258 -19.05 0.98 8.74
N LEU A 259 -17.90 0.74 9.36
CA LEU A 259 -17.75 0.87 10.82
C LEU A 259 -17.84 2.35 11.28
N MET A 260 -17.54 3.32 10.40
CA MET A 260 -17.71 4.75 10.67
C MET A 260 -19.18 5.21 10.72
N GLU A 261 -20.16 4.34 10.45
CA GLU A 261 -21.58 4.62 10.72
C GLU A 261 -21.92 4.55 12.22
N PHE A 262 -21.10 3.85 13.01
CA PHE A 262 -21.34 3.67 14.45
C PHE A 262 -20.84 4.89 15.27
N PRO A 263 -21.51 5.21 16.40
CA PRO A 263 -21.02 6.22 17.34
C PRO A 263 -19.67 5.82 17.95
N ASN A 264 -18.95 6.80 18.49
CA ASN A 264 -17.65 6.62 19.15
C ASN A 264 -16.57 5.95 18.28
N THR A 265 -16.67 6.08 16.96
CA THR A 265 -15.65 5.58 16.03
C THR A 265 -14.78 6.68 15.44
N ARG A 266 -13.49 6.36 15.24
CA ARG A 266 -12.50 7.24 14.62
C ARG A 266 -11.78 6.53 13.49
N PHE A 267 -11.66 7.19 12.34
CA PHE A 267 -10.94 6.70 11.18
C PHE A 267 -9.44 6.91 11.37
N HIS A 268 -8.64 5.85 11.21
CA HIS A 268 -7.18 5.92 11.28
C HIS A 268 -6.54 5.75 9.89
N SER A 269 -6.83 4.66 9.18
CA SER A 269 -6.31 4.44 7.82
C SER A 269 -7.16 3.44 7.03
N ASP A 270 -7.16 3.54 5.68
CA ASP A 270 -7.88 2.59 4.81
C ASP A 270 -6.96 1.60 4.07
N ASP A 271 -5.70 1.96 3.83
CA ASP A 271 -4.84 1.18 2.93
C ASP A 271 -3.59 0.62 3.58
N TRP A 272 -2.90 1.42 4.40
CA TRP A 272 -1.62 1.07 5.00
C TRP A 272 -1.52 1.55 6.46
N VAL A 273 -0.73 0.87 7.27
CA VAL A 273 -0.49 1.20 8.68
C VAL A 273 0.89 0.73 9.14
N TYR A 274 1.51 1.49 10.05
CA TYR A 274 2.70 1.06 10.79
C TYR A 274 2.30 0.61 12.19
N VAL A 275 2.80 -0.53 12.63
CA VAL A 275 2.47 -1.14 13.93
C VAL A 275 3.70 -1.31 14.79
N ARG A 276 3.62 -0.78 16.00
CA ARG A 276 4.59 -1.02 17.09
C ARG A 276 4.00 -2.04 18.05
N TYR A 277 4.84 -2.94 18.54
CA TYR A 277 4.47 -3.86 19.61
C TYR A 277 5.16 -3.41 20.89
N ALA A 278 4.37 -3.12 21.93
CA ALA A 278 4.85 -2.59 23.19
C ALA A 278 4.64 -3.62 24.31
N TYR A 279 5.67 -3.77 25.15
CA TYR A 279 5.60 -4.53 26.38
C TYR A 279 5.36 -3.58 27.56
N ARG A 280 4.64 -4.05 28.57
CA ARG A 280 4.40 -3.28 29.80
C ARG A 280 5.53 -3.54 30.79
N SER A 281 6.18 -2.50 31.29
CA SER A 281 7.17 -2.62 32.35
C SER A 281 6.50 -2.77 33.73
N LYS A 282 7.24 -3.27 34.73
CA LYS A 282 6.78 -3.38 36.14
C LYS A 282 6.26 -2.06 36.73
N ASP A 283 6.77 -0.90 36.27
CA ASP A 283 6.31 0.43 36.68
C ASP A 283 5.11 0.96 35.85
N GLY A 284 4.53 0.12 34.99
CA GLY A 284 3.31 0.38 34.24
C GLY A 284 3.50 1.10 32.90
N LYS A 285 4.70 1.58 32.57
CA LYS A 285 5.01 2.20 31.27
C LYS A 285 4.89 1.17 30.14
N LEU A 286 4.75 1.66 28.92
CA LEU A 286 4.76 0.85 27.70
C LEU A 286 6.02 1.18 26.90
N LEU A 287 6.76 0.15 26.51
CA LEU A 287 8.00 0.24 25.75
C LEU A 287 7.90 -0.65 24.50
N SER A 288 8.05 -0.06 23.32
CA SER A 288 8.30 -0.77 22.07
C SER A 288 9.81 -0.91 21.87
N PRO A 289 10.39 -2.12 21.92
CA PRO A 289 11.84 -2.31 21.83
C PRO A 289 12.36 -2.00 20.42
N ALA A 290 13.55 -1.42 20.35
CA ALA A 290 14.25 -1.17 19.09
C ALA A 290 15.66 -1.82 19.08
N ARG A 291 16.33 -1.88 20.24
CA ARG A 291 17.67 -2.46 20.41
C ARG A 291 17.78 -3.13 21.77
N ILE A 292 18.60 -4.18 21.87
CA ILE A 292 18.93 -4.83 23.15
C ILE A 292 20.44 -4.94 23.26
N LEU A 293 20.97 -4.49 24.41
CA LEU A 293 22.38 -4.55 24.75
C LEU A 293 22.60 -5.53 25.91
N ASP A 294 23.43 -6.55 25.72
CA ASP A 294 23.83 -7.48 26.78
C ASP A 294 25.35 -7.35 26.98
N GLY A 295 25.81 -7.15 28.22
CA GLY A 295 27.20 -6.77 28.52
C GLY A 295 27.69 -5.45 27.88
N GLY A 296 26.84 -4.73 27.15
CA GLY A 296 27.18 -3.58 26.32
C GLY A 296 27.18 -3.86 24.80
N ASP A 297 27.20 -5.13 24.40
CA ASP A 297 27.15 -5.56 23.00
C ASP A 297 25.70 -5.63 22.50
N GLU A 298 25.46 -5.24 21.25
CA GLU A 298 24.13 -5.30 20.65
C GLU A 298 23.79 -6.73 20.20
N VAL A 299 22.90 -7.38 20.96
CA VAL A 299 22.49 -8.78 20.73
C VAL A 299 21.21 -8.93 19.91
N ALA A 300 20.39 -7.87 19.80
CA ALA A 300 19.21 -7.85 18.93
C ALA A 300 18.84 -6.43 18.50
N ARG A 301 18.30 -6.29 17.28
CA ARG A 301 17.81 -5.04 16.71
C ARG A 301 16.46 -5.23 16.02
N GLY A 302 15.64 -4.19 16.08
CA GLY A 302 14.35 -4.09 15.42
C GLY A 302 13.45 -5.27 15.71
N TYR A 303 12.91 -5.91 14.67
CA TYR A 303 11.97 -7.03 14.81
C TYR A 303 12.57 -8.24 15.56
N GLN A 304 13.90 -8.37 15.58
CA GLN A 304 14.59 -9.49 16.23
C GLN A 304 14.51 -9.39 17.77
N THR A 305 14.29 -8.18 18.31
CA THR A 305 14.18 -7.94 19.75
C THR A 305 13.03 -8.72 20.39
N TYR A 306 11.89 -8.85 19.70
CA TYR A 306 10.72 -9.58 20.16
C TYR A 306 11.05 -11.05 20.45
N ARG A 307 11.70 -11.73 19.50
CA ARG A 307 12.11 -13.13 19.66
C ARG A 307 13.18 -13.30 20.74
N TRP A 308 14.18 -12.41 20.77
CA TRP A 308 15.26 -12.46 21.74
C TRP A 308 14.74 -12.35 23.18
N LEU A 309 13.80 -11.43 23.45
CA LEU A 309 13.19 -11.23 24.77
C LEU A 309 12.42 -12.47 25.26
N GLU A 310 11.77 -13.18 24.35
CA GLU A 310 11.04 -14.41 24.67
C GLU A 310 11.96 -15.62 24.94
N GLU A 311 13.19 -15.59 24.44
CA GLU A 311 14.18 -16.66 24.63
C GLU A 311 15.10 -16.40 25.85
N HIS A 312 15.34 -15.12 26.20
CA HIS A 312 16.23 -14.70 27.29
C HIS A 312 15.48 -14.14 28.51
N ARG A 313 14.36 -14.78 28.86
CA ARG A 313 13.49 -14.39 29.98
C ARG A 313 14.28 -14.36 31.28
N GLY A 314 14.23 -13.20 31.97
CA GLY A 314 14.96 -13.00 33.22
C GLY A 314 16.35 -12.39 33.06
N SER A 315 16.86 -12.22 31.83
CA SER A 315 18.07 -11.43 31.57
C SER A 315 17.95 -9.99 32.09
N ASP A 316 19.05 -9.44 32.58
CA ASP A 316 19.22 -8.03 32.97
C ASP A 316 19.70 -7.14 31.80
N ALA A 317 19.78 -7.70 30.58
CA ALA A 317 20.13 -6.96 29.37
C ALA A 317 19.28 -5.69 29.20
N THR A 318 19.94 -4.64 28.72
CA THR A 318 19.37 -3.30 28.56
C THR A 318 18.56 -3.21 27.28
N VAL A 319 17.24 -3.04 27.41
CA VAL A 319 16.32 -2.84 26.30
C VAL A 319 16.17 -1.33 26.06
N ILE A 320 16.56 -0.88 24.87
CA ILE A 320 16.37 0.50 24.40
C ILE A 320 15.21 0.50 23.41
N GLY A 321 14.19 1.31 23.70
CA GLY A 321 12.96 1.36 22.93
C GLY A 321 12.29 2.72 22.96
N ARG A 322 11.03 2.77 22.55
CA ARG A 322 10.21 4.00 22.55
C ARG A 322 8.90 3.83 23.30
N GLY A 323 8.50 4.88 24.01
CA GLY A 323 7.17 5.01 24.59
C GLY A 323 6.10 5.28 23.54
N LEU A 324 4.83 5.30 23.98
CA LEU A 324 3.70 5.72 23.16
C LEU A 324 3.72 7.21 22.80
N ASP A 325 4.41 8.05 23.57
CA ASP A 325 4.73 9.44 23.21
C ASP A 325 5.98 9.56 22.30
N ASP A 326 6.48 8.41 21.85
CA ASP A 326 7.62 8.25 20.96
C ASP A 326 8.93 8.86 21.51
N LYS A 327 9.02 9.09 22.82
CA LYS A 327 10.30 9.34 23.52
C LYS A 327 11.07 8.04 23.68
N GLU A 328 12.38 8.14 23.76
CA GLU A 328 13.24 7.00 24.10
C GLU A 328 13.02 6.58 25.56
N ILE A 329 12.96 5.27 25.80
CA ILE A 329 12.83 4.66 27.12
C ILE A 329 13.80 3.48 27.18
N THR A 330 14.49 3.36 28.31
CA THR A 330 15.35 2.22 28.63
C THR A 330 14.76 1.43 29.81
N ALA A 331 14.79 0.10 29.74
CA ALA A 331 14.38 -0.81 30.82
C ALA A 331 15.26 -2.06 30.81
N ALA A 332 15.32 -2.82 31.91
CA ALA A 332 15.93 -4.15 31.90
C ALA A 332 14.96 -5.19 31.30
N ALA A 333 15.48 -6.19 30.57
CA ALA A 333 14.63 -7.19 29.90
C ALA A 333 13.72 -7.96 30.90
N ASN A 334 14.21 -8.25 32.10
CA ASN A 334 13.43 -8.88 33.17
C ASN A 334 12.34 -7.99 33.82
N GLU A 335 12.21 -6.72 33.41
CA GLU A 335 11.15 -5.81 33.86
C GLU A 335 9.94 -5.76 32.93
N LEU A 336 10.04 -6.36 31.74
CA LEU A 336 9.00 -6.32 30.71
C LEU A 336 8.08 -7.55 30.79
N ASP A 337 6.77 -7.32 30.75
CA ASP A 337 5.77 -8.36 30.50
C ASP A 337 5.78 -8.74 29.01
N VAL A 338 6.64 -9.71 28.68
CA VAL A 338 6.82 -10.25 27.33
C VAL A 338 5.72 -11.24 26.91
N GLU A 339 4.84 -11.64 27.83
CA GLU A 339 3.74 -12.56 27.53
C GLU A 339 2.50 -11.87 27.00
N HIS A 340 2.28 -10.61 27.40
CA HIS A 340 1.10 -9.82 27.02
C HIS A 340 1.50 -8.54 26.24
N PRO A 341 2.12 -8.67 25.05
CA PRO A 341 2.39 -7.51 24.20
C PRO A 341 1.10 -6.80 23.78
N GLU A 342 1.19 -5.49 23.56
CA GLU A 342 0.10 -4.66 23.06
C GLU A 342 0.48 -4.06 21.70
N ALA A 343 -0.41 -4.15 20.71
CA ALA A 343 -0.18 -3.62 19.37
C ALA A 343 -0.75 -2.21 19.20
N TYR A 344 0.04 -1.31 18.60
CA TYR A 344 -0.30 0.09 18.40
C TYR A 344 -0.06 0.53 16.96
N ALA A 345 -1.12 0.94 16.28
CA ALA A 345 -1.13 1.49 14.93
C ALA A 345 -0.79 2.98 14.90
N TYR A 346 -0.14 3.40 13.81
CA TYR A 346 0.25 4.77 13.48
C TYR A 346 0.03 5.04 11.99
N THR A 347 -0.44 6.24 11.63
CA THR A 347 -0.80 6.55 10.24
C THR A 347 0.43 6.72 9.35
N SER A 348 0.38 6.15 8.14
CA SER A 348 1.44 6.26 7.13
C SER A 348 1.25 7.43 6.15
N GLU A 349 0.03 7.95 6.06
CA GLU A 349 -0.44 8.90 5.05
C GLU A 349 -1.21 10.04 5.73
N LYS A 350 -1.23 11.24 5.14
CA LYS A 350 -2.11 12.35 5.57
C LYS A 350 -3.40 12.47 4.74
N VAL A 351 -3.32 12.13 3.45
CA VAL A 351 -4.42 12.12 2.48
C VAL A 351 -4.35 10.79 1.74
N PHE A 352 -5.47 10.09 1.57
CA PHE A 352 -5.49 8.68 1.18
C PHE A 352 -5.70 8.50 -0.34
N TYR A 353 -4.85 7.67 -0.95
CA TYR A 353 -4.97 7.29 -2.37
C TYR A 353 -5.99 6.16 -2.56
N LEU A 354 -7.24 6.51 -2.88
CA LEU A 354 -8.37 5.58 -2.87
C LEU A 354 -8.94 5.33 -4.27
N ARG A 355 -9.66 4.21 -4.43
CA ARG A 355 -10.51 3.99 -5.62
C ARG A 355 -11.73 4.90 -5.53
N SER A 356 -12.06 5.56 -6.64
CA SER A 356 -13.25 6.42 -6.68
C SER A 356 -14.56 5.64 -6.71
N ASN A 357 -14.55 4.34 -7.05
CA ASN A 357 -15.75 3.48 -6.95
C ASN A 357 -16.27 3.27 -5.50
N LEU A 358 -15.57 3.79 -4.49
CA LEU A 358 -16.12 3.97 -3.14
C LEU A 358 -17.49 4.67 -3.14
N VAL A 359 -17.72 5.60 -4.08
CA VAL A 359 -18.98 6.37 -4.22
C VAL A 359 -20.21 5.48 -4.45
N GLU A 360 -20.05 4.26 -4.98
CA GLU A 360 -21.16 3.30 -5.14
C GLU A 360 -21.81 2.90 -3.82
N ASN A 361 -21.06 2.94 -2.72
CA ASN A 361 -21.52 2.50 -1.40
C ASN A 361 -21.52 3.68 -0.39
N PHE A 362 -20.65 4.68 -0.58
CA PHE A 362 -20.55 5.89 0.24
C PHE A 362 -20.53 7.15 -0.66
N PRO A 363 -21.68 7.58 -1.21
CA PRO A 363 -21.77 8.74 -2.09
C PRO A 363 -21.13 10.02 -1.52
N GLU A 364 -21.13 10.18 -0.20
CA GLU A 364 -20.51 11.29 0.52
C GLU A 364 -19.02 11.49 0.18
N ALA A 365 -18.29 10.44 -0.17
CA ALA A 365 -16.89 10.55 -0.61
C ALA A 365 -16.74 11.39 -1.90
N ALA A 366 -17.78 11.46 -2.74
CA ALA A 366 -17.74 12.22 -3.99
C ALA A 366 -17.50 13.73 -3.77
N PHE A 367 -17.97 14.30 -2.64
CA PHE A 367 -17.79 15.73 -2.33
C PHE A 367 -16.33 16.15 -2.26
N ASP A 368 -15.43 15.24 -1.88
CA ASP A 368 -14.01 15.51 -1.75
C ASP A 368 -13.21 14.92 -2.91
N MET A 369 -13.64 13.79 -3.47
CA MET A 369 -13.07 13.28 -4.73
C MET A 369 -13.16 14.30 -5.87
N ILE A 370 -14.28 15.04 -5.99
CA ILE A 370 -14.43 16.12 -6.97
C ILE A 370 -13.56 17.36 -6.66
N ARG A 371 -13.01 17.49 -5.44
CA ARG A 371 -12.06 18.56 -5.07
C ARG A 371 -10.60 18.10 -5.18
N SER A 372 -10.39 16.80 -5.36
CA SER A 372 -9.08 16.16 -5.40
C SER A 372 -8.48 16.08 -6.81
N ARG A 373 -7.21 15.66 -6.89
CA ARG A 373 -6.65 15.12 -8.12
C ARG A 373 -7.21 13.72 -8.35
N LEU A 374 -7.63 13.47 -9.58
CA LEU A 374 -8.06 12.18 -10.10
C LEU A 374 -6.97 11.58 -11.01
N GLU A 375 -6.84 10.26 -10.99
CA GLU A 375 -5.96 9.51 -11.88
C GLU A 375 -6.81 8.46 -12.62
N ASN A 376 -6.61 8.37 -13.93
CA ASN A 376 -7.26 7.40 -14.80
C ASN A 376 -8.80 7.44 -14.73
N CYS A 377 -9.39 8.64 -14.61
CA CYS A 377 -10.83 8.81 -14.69
C CYS A 377 -11.26 8.86 -16.17
N PRO A 378 -12.04 7.88 -16.66
CA PRO A 378 -12.39 7.79 -18.08
C PRO A 378 -13.54 8.73 -18.44
N ASP A 379 -13.95 8.69 -19.71
CA ASP A 379 -15.23 9.21 -20.18
C ASP A 379 -16.20 8.04 -20.41
N VAL A 380 -17.48 8.22 -20.07
CA VAL A 380 -18.49 7.14 -20.08
C VAL A 380 -19.31 7.15 -21.37
N THR A 381 -19.66 5.96 -21.88
CA THR A 381 -20.53 5.85 -23.06
C THR A 381 -22.01 5.86 -22.68
N PRO A 382 -22.93 6.20 -23.61
CA PRO A 382 -24.37 6.11 -23.37
C PRO A 382 -24.81 4.72 -22.89
N GLU A 383 -24.18 3.66 -23.40
CA GLU A 383 -24.40 2.28 -22.97
C GLU A 383 -24.10 2.08 -21.48
N PHE A 384 -22.95 2.53 -20.99
CA PHE A 384 -22.62 2.46 -19.57
C PHE A 384 -23.64 3.21 -18.70
N MET A 385 -24.09 4.38 -19.17
CA MET A 385 -25.09 5.21 -18.48
C MET A 385 -26.47 4.53 -18.42
N ILE A 386 -26.81 3.69 -19.41
CA ILE A 386 -28.02 2.86 -19.43
C ILE A 386 -27.86 1.67 -18.48
N GLU A 387 -26.76 0.91 -18.60
CA GLU A 387 -26.50 -0.29 -17.79
C GLU A 387 -26.41 0.03 -16.29
N ASN A 388 -25.81 1.16 -15.93
CA ASN A 388 -25.58 1.56 -14.54
C ASN A 388 -26.61 2.55 -14.00
N LYS A 389 -27.72 2.78 -14.74
CA LYS A 389 -28.75 3.76 -14.38
C LYS A 389 -29.22 3.66 -12.91
N PRO A 390 -29.51 2.48 -12.33
CA PRO A 390 -29.99 2.38 -10.95
C PRO A 390 -28.96 2.89 -9.92
N THR A 391 -27.68 2.58 -10.13
CA THR A 391 -26.58 3.05 -9.27
C THR A 391 -26.39 4.55 -9.39
N ILE A 392 -26.42 5.08 -10.63
CA ILE A 392 -26.30 6.52 -10.89
C ILE A 392 -27.47 7.29 -10.25
N ASP A 393 -28.71 6.80 -10.39
CA ASP A 393 -29.90 7.41 -9.77
C ASP A 393 -29.78 7.47 -8.24
N ALA A 394 -29.31 6.39 -7.62
CA ALA A 394 -29.15 6.29 -6.16
C ALA A 394 -28.07 7.24 -5.62
N ILE A 395 -26.95 7.37 -6.31
CA ILE A 395 -25.89 8.33 -5.98
C ILE A 395 -26.38 9.77 -6.22
N GLU A 396 -27.05 10.03 -7.36
CA GLU A 396 -27.57 11.37 -7.69
C GLU A 396 -28.49 11.89 -6.57
N ALA A 397 -29.39 11.04 -6.05
CA ALA A 397 -30.30 11.38 -4.96
C ALA A 397 -29.58 11.86 -3.67
N LYS A 398 -28.31 11.48 -3.46
CA LYS A 398 -27.49 11.90 -2.30
C LYS A 398 -26.66 13.15 -2.55
N LEU A 399 -26.31 13.43 -3.81
CA LEU A 399 -25.42 14.53 -4.22
C LEU A 399 -26.15 15.77 -4.72
N ARG A 400 -27.31 15.60 -5.38
CA ARG A 400 -28.05 16.68 -6.03
C ARG A 400 -28.41 17.80 -5.04
N ARG A 401 -28.34 19.06 -5.47
CA ARG A 401 -28.61 20.26 -4.66
C ARG A 401 -27.65 20.46 -3.46
N ARG A 402 -26.48 19.83 -3.46
CA ARG A 402 -25.42 20.04 -2.45
C ARG A 402 -24.12 20.46 -3.13
N SER A 403 -23.45 21.49 -2.61
CA SER A 403 -22.21 22.02 -3.19
C SER A 403 -21.06 20.99 -3.15
N PRO A 404 -20.32 20.77 -4.27
CA PRO A 404 -20.31 21.58 -5.50
C PRO A 404 -21.23 21.05 -6.63
N PHE A 405 -21.94 19.94 -6.42
CA PHE A 405 -22.81 19.29 -7.40
C PHE A 405 -24.12 20.05 -7.68
N ASP A 406 -24.47 21.00 -6.82
CA ASP A 406 -25.59 21.94 -7.01
C ASP A 406 -25.45 22.86 -8.23
N LYS A 407 -24.22 23.06 -8.72
CA LYS A 407 -23.89 23.87 -9.91
C LYS A 407 -23.87 23.10 -11.22
N MET A 408 -23.95 21.77 -11.19
CA MET A 408 -23.98 20.92 -12.38
C MET A 408 -25.41 20.78 -12.89
N ASP A 409 -25.60 20.74 -14.21
CA ASP A 409 -26.87 20.28 -14.76
C ASP A 409 -27.05 18.76 -14.52
N ASN A 410 -28.25 18.24 -14.81
CA ASN A 410 -28.57 16.83 -14.55
C ASN A 410 -27.74 15.86 -15.39
N GLN A 411 -27.39 16.21 -16.63
CA GLN A 411 -26.56 15.36 -17.48
C GLN A 411 -25.12 15.35 -16.96
N GLN A 412 -24.55 16.54 -16.73
CA GLN A 412 -23.19 16.71 -16.18
C GLN A 412 -23.01 15.99 -14.85
N LEU A 413 -23.98 16.09 -13.93
CA LEU A 413 -23.93 15.41 -12.64
C LEU A 413 -23.91 13.89 -12.81
N ARG A 414 -24.77 13.35 -13.66
CA ARG A 414 -24.88 11.91 -13.91
C ARG A 414 -23.65 11.34 -14.59
N GLU A 415 -23.13 12.04 -15.60
CA GLU A 415 -21.86 11.69 -16.26
C GLU A 415 -20.70 11.73 -15.26
N THR A 416 -20.60 12.79 -14.44
CA THR A 416 -19.59 12.89 -13.36
C THR A 416 -19.68 11.73 -12.38
N ILE A 417 -20.89 11.34 -11.96
CA ILE A 417 -21.14 10.18 -11.12
C ILE A 417 -20.66 8.89 -11.79
N GLY A 418 -21.05 8.66 -13.04
CA GLY A 418 -20.64 7.46 -13.79
C GLY A 418 -19.12 7.33 -13.93
N ARG A 419 -18.45 8.44 -14.26
CA ARG A 419 -16.98 8.49 -14.43
C ARG A 419 -16.20 8.09 -13.17
N PHE A 420 -16.74 8.33 -11.96
CA PHE A 420 -16.09 7.89 -10.71
C PHE A 420 -16.01 6.36 -10.54
N PHE A 421 -16.85 5.55 -11.19
CA PHE A 421 -16.84 4.09 -11.01
C PHE A 421 -16.80 3.28 -12.32
N ALA A 422 -16.79 3.93 -13.48
CA ALA A 422 -16.72 3.25 -14.77
C ALA A 422 -15.44 2.41 -14.98
N PHE A 423 -14.32 2.81 -14.36
CA PHE A 423 -13.07 2.06 -14.39
C PHE A 423 -12.59 1.76 -12.97
N ASP A 424 -12.45 0.46 -12.64
CA ASP A 424 -12.10 -0.09 -11.31
C ASP A 424 -10.80 0.44 -10.69
N ASN A 425 -9.92 1.04 -11.50
CA ASN A 425 -8.68 1.64 -11.03
C ASN A 425 -8.59 3.14 -11.31
N THR A 426 -9.73 3.82 -11.44
CA THR A 426 -9.82 5.28 -11.26
C THR A 426 -9.52 5.60 -9.81
N ARG A 427 -8.65 6.58 -9.57
CA ARG A 427 -8.15 6.93 -8.23
C ARG A 427 -8.37 8.39 -7.91
N ALA A 428 -8.50 8.69 -6.62
CA ALA A 428 -8.66 10.02 -6.07
C ALA A 428 -7.83 10.20 -4.79
N MET A 429 -7.42 11.43 -4.50
CA MET A 429 -6.77 11.80 -3.24
C MET A 429 -7.80 12.29 -2.22
N LEU A 430 -8.22 11.40 -1.30
CA LEU A 430 -9.25 11.73 -0.31
C LEU A 430 -8.62 12.23 1.00
N ASP A 431 -8.84 13.50 1.33
CA ASP A 431 -8.61 14.00 2.68
C ASP A 431 -9.78 13.54 3.55
N ILE A 432 -9.49 12.71 4.56
CA ILE A 432 -10.57 12.16 5.38
C ILE A 432 -11.11 13.19 6.40
N THR A 433 -10.38 14.28 6.65
CA THR A 433 -10.78 15.35 7.58
C THR A 433 -11.88 16.26 7.01
N THR A 434 -12.16 16.17 5.70
CA THR A 434 -13.30 16.83 5.05
C THR A 434 -14.53 15.90 4.95
N VAL A 435 -14.35 14.58 5.06
CA VAL A 435 -15.43 13.57 5.10
C VAL A 435 -15.99 13.41 6.52
N PHE A 436 -15.13 13.30 7.52
CA PHE A 436 -15.50 13.10 8.92
C PHE A 436 -15.03 14.28 9.78
N PRO A 437 -15.79 14.66 10.83
CA PRO A 437 -15.37 15.74 11.72
C PRO A 437 -14.09 15.35 12.47
N LYS A 438 -13.28 16.35 12.84
CA LYS A 438 -11.88 16.18 13.23
C LYS A 438 -11.67 15.22 14.39
N GLU A 439 -12.55 15.22 15.38
CA GLU A 439 -12.52 14.31 16.53
C GLU A 439 -12.73 12.83 16.14
N ARG A 440 -13.33 12.58 14.98
CA ARG A 440 -13.53 11.25 14.39
C ARG A 440 -12.41 10.81 13.44
N VAL A 441 -11.26 11.48 13.47
CA VAL A 441 -10.10 11.18 12.64
C VAL A 441 -8.82 11.18 13.49
N PHE A 442 -7.83 10.37 13.11
CA PHE A 442 -6.44 10.51 13.59
C PHE A 442 -5.68 11.50 12.70
N THR A 443 -5.36 12.68 13.23
CA THR A 443 -4.66 13.76 12.47
C THR A 443 -3.20 13.96 12.86
N ASN A 444 -2.77 13.37 13.98
CA ASN A 444 -1.36 13.33 14.38
C ASN A 444 -0.81 11.94 13.99
N PRO A 445 0.22 11.84 13.11
CA PRO A 445 0.76 10.55 12.69
C PRO A 445 1.46 9.76 13.81
N MET A 446 1.74 10.41 14.94
CA MET A 446 2.32 9.81 16.14
C MET A 446 1.29 9.59 17.26
N GLU A 447 -0.02 9.75 16.98
CA GLU A 447 -1.08 9.37 17.90
C GLU A 447 -1.34 7.86 17.80
N PRO A 448 -1.15 7.07 18.88
CA PRO A 448 -1.25 5.62 18.83
C PRO A 448 -2.70 5.13 18.86
N ALA A 449 -3.10 4.29 17.91
CA ALA A 449 -4.35 3.54 17.95
C ALA A 449 -4.11 2.11 18.46
N ARG A 450 -4.59 1.76 19.67
CA ARG A 450 -4.45 0.40 20.22
C ARG A 450 -5.23 -0.58 19.36
N ILE A 451 -4.57 -1.54 18.73
CA ILE A 451 -5.23 -2.63 18.01
C ILE A 451 -5.70 -3.65 19.05
N SER A 452 -7.01 -3.87 19.11
CA SER A 452 -7.65 -4.86 19.98
C SER A 452 -8.08 -6.10 19.20
N ALA A 453 -8.43 -5.96 17.92
CA ALA A 453 -8.82 -7.08 17.05
C ALA A 453 -8.20 -6.98 15.65
N VAL A 454 -7.94 -8.14 15.04
CA VAL A 454 -7.48 -8.30 13.66
C VAL A 454 -8.51 -9.12 12.89
N MET A 455 -9.05 -8.53 11.84
CA MET A 455 -10.06 -9.13 10.97
C MET A 455 -9.41 -9.50 9.63
N LEU A 456 -9.15 -10.79 9.43
CA LEU A 456 -8.74 -11.32 8.13
C LEU A 456 -9.97 -11.44 7.23
N ILE A 457 -10.16 -10.50 6.31
CA ILE A 457 -11.34 -10.48 5.45
C ILE A 457 -11.13 -11.44 4.27
N LYS A 458 -12.16 -12.24 3.97
CA LYS A 458 -12.29 -13.01 2.74
C LYS A 458 -13.68 -12.86 2.13
N ARG A 459 -13.85 -13.39 0.92
CA ARG A 459 -15.15 -13.63 0.30
C ARG A 459 -15.09 -14.98 -0.40
N ASN A 460 -15.60 -16.01 0.26
CA ASN A 460 -15.64 -17.37 -0.24
C ASN A 460 -17.05 -17.95 -0.05
N PHE A 461 -17.82 -18.05 -1.14
CA PHE A 461 -19.20 -18.54 -1.10
C PHE A 461 -19.31 -20.06 -0.92
N ASP A 462 -18.21 -20.80 -1.08
CA ASP A 462 -18.17 -22.26 -0.86
C ASP A 462 -18.21 -22.61 0.63
N GLU A 463 -17.94 -21.66 1.51
CA GLU A 463 -18.01 -21.82 2.97
C GLU A 463 -19.34 -21.32 3.55
N ASP A 464 -19.74 -21.86 4.71
CA ASP A 464 -20.88 -21.37 5.50
C ASP A 464 -20.46 -20.54 6.73
N VAL A 465 -19.16 -20.49 7.06
CA VAL A 465 -18.63 -19.72 8.18
C VAL A 465 -18.61 -18.24 7.80
N ILE A 466 -19.21 -17.40 8.65
CA ILE A 466 -19.25 -15.94 8.50
C ILE A 466 -18.15 -15.29 9.33
N VAL A 467 -17.98 -15.72 10.58
CA VAL A 467 -16.90 -15.25 11.44
C VAL A 467 -16.40 -16.37 12.33
N GLU A 468 -15.09 -16.49 12.50
CA GLU A 468 -14.50 -17.35 13.54
C GLU A 468 -13.28 -16.72 14.22
N ARG A 469 -13.12 -17.02 15.50
CA ARG A 469 -11.85 -16.90 16.23
C ARG A 469 -10.80 -17.79 15.58
N LEU A 470 -9.60 -17.26 15.39
CA LEU A 470 -8.50 -18.02 14.80
C LEU A 470 -7.56 -18.59 15.86
N THR A 471 -7.10 -19.83 15.63
CA THR A 471 -5.85 -20.35 16.21
C THR A 471 -4.66 -19.79 15.46
N ILE A 472 -3.46 -19.88 16.05
CA ILE A 472 -2.23 -19.40 15.39
C ILE A 472 -1.99 -20.09 14.04
N ASP A 473 -2.18 -21.41 13.95
CA ASP A 473 -1.96 -22.15 12.70
C ASP A 473 -2.88 -21.67 11.58
N LYS A 474 -4.18 -21.50 11.88
CA LYS A 474 -5.13 -20.93 10.91
C LYS A 474 -4.80 -19.49 10.56
N PHE A 475 -4.42 -18.65 11.52
CA PHE A 475 -4.06 -17.25 11.28
C PHE A 475 -2.86 -17.13 10.35
N MET A 476 -1.79 -17.87 10.65
CA MET A 476 -0.56 -17.93 9.84
C MET A 476 -0.83 -18.51 8.45
N ALA A 477 -1.59 -19.61 8.34
CA ALA A 477 -1.96 -20.20 7.06
C ALA A 477 -2.86 -19.27 6.22
N ARG A 478 -3.86 -18.64 6.85
CA ARG A 478 -4.73 -17.64 6.19
C ARG A 478 -3.88 -16.53 5.63
N LEU A 479 -2.91 -16.00 6.39
CA LEU A 479 -1.97 -14.93 6.00
C LEU A 479 -0.94 -15.35 4.95
N LEU A 480 -0.44 -16.59 4.97
CA LEU A 480 0.48 -17.08 3.95
C LEU A 480 -0.19 -17.24 2.57
N VAL A 481 -1.45 -17.69 2.51
CA VAL A 481 -2.09 -18.05 1.21
C VAL A 481 -2.84 -16.89 0.54
N GLY A 482 -3.65 -16.13 1.28
CA GLY A 482 -4.33 -14.90 0.82
C GLY A 482 -5.13 -14.98 -0.48
N ARG A 483 -6.29 -15.67 -0.51
CA ARG A 483 -7.07 -15.83 -1.75
C ARG A 483 -8.05 -14.68 -2.02
N THR A 484 -8.00 -14.11 -3.22
CA THR A 484 -9.02 -13.19 -3.74
C THR A 484 -10.34 -13.93 -4.04
N PRO A 485 -11.46 -13.22 -4.31
CA PRO A 485 -12.71 -13.86 -4.74
C PRO A 485 -12.58 -14.65 -6.06
N SER A 486 -11.57 -14.34 -6.89
CA SER A 486 -11.23 -15.07 -8.12
C SER A 486 -10.29 -16.27 -7.90
N GLY A 487 -10.01 -16.63 -6.64
CA GLY A 487 -9.10 -17.72 -6.28
C GLY A 487 -7.61 -17.42 -6.44
N THR A 488 -7.26 -16.22 -6.92
CA THR A 488 -5.87 -15.76 -7.09
C THR A 488 -5.18 -15.60 -5.74
N LYS A 489 -3.92 -16.05 -5.60
CA LYS A 489 -3.14 -15.86 -4.38
C LYS A 489 -2.50 -14.47 -4.32
N GLU A 490 -2.73 -13.77 -3.21
CA GLU A 490 -2.06 -12.56 -2.75
C GLU A 490 -1.31 -12.90 -1.45
N ILE A 491 -0.29 -13.73 -1.63
CA ILE A 491 0.55 -14.34 -0.59
C ILE A 491 1.10 -13.25 0.37
N VAL A 492 1.15 -13.55 1.67
CA VAL A 492 1.60 -12.64 2.76
C VAL A 492 0.73 -11.38 2.95
N TYR A 493 -0.36 -11.19 2.18
CA TYR A 493 -1.29 -10.02 2.19
C TYR A 493 -0.60 -8.67 1.95
N ASN A 494 0.70 -8.68 1.74
CA ASN A 494 1.49 -7.56 1.31
C ASN A 494 2.06 -7.90 -0.07
N ASN A 495 1.22 -7.79 -1.10
CA ASN A 495 1.58 -7.98 -2.51
C ASN A 495 2.55 -6.87 -3.03
N TYR A 496 3.16 -6.12 -2.11
CA TYR A 496 4.00 -4.94 -2.29
C TYR A 496 5.33 -5.01 -1.50
N ARG A 497 5.62 -6.13 -0.79
CA ARG A 497 6.89 -6.37 -0.05
C ARG A 497 8.13 -5.89 -0.80
N ALA A 498 9.16 -5.48 -0.08
CA ALA A 498 10.39 -4.90 -0.61
C ALA A 498 11.33 -5.92 -1.31
N VAL A 499 10.80 -7.04 -1.81
CA VAL A 499 11.55 -8.18 -2.40
C VAL A 499 10.83 -8.74 -3.64
N ASP A 500 11.56 -9.40 -4.53
CA ASP A 500 10.95 -10.15 -5.64
C ASP A 500 10.58 -11.55 -5.13
N ASP A 501 9.29 -11.82 -5.13
CA ASP A 501 8.66 -12.86 -4.36
C ASP A 501 8.75 -14.24 -5.05
N LYS A 502 9.13 -14.33 -6.33
CA LYS A 502 9.01 -15.57 -7.13
C LYS A 502 9.60 -16.83 -6.48
N SER A 503 10.77 -16.74 -5.87
CA SER A 503 11.40 -17.85 -5.14
C SER A 503 10.71 -18.15 -3.81
N GLU A 504 10.21 -17.12 -3.12
CA GLU A 504 9.50 -17.26 -1.85
C GLU A 504 8.08 -17.80 -2.04
N ARG A 505 7.34 -17.37 -3.08
CA ARG A 505 6.08 -18.00 -3.51
C ARG A 505 6.27 -19.48 -3.77
N ALA A 506 7.27 -19.85 -4.58
CA ALA A 506 7.56 -21.25 -4.87
C ALA A 506 7.88 -22.03 -3.58
N TRP A 507 8.61 -21.44 -2.64
CA TRP A 507 8.88 -22.05 -1.33
C TRP A 507 7.61 -22.20 -0.48
N ILE A 508 6.75 -21.18 -0.41
CA ILE A 508 5.45 -21.20 0.29
C ILE A 508 4.54 -22.26 -0.35
N ASP A 509 4.50 -22.37 -1.68
CA ASP A 509 3.77 -23.43 -2.39
C ASP A 509 4.25 -24.83 -1.97
N THR A 510 5.55 -25.03 -1.67
CA THR A 510 6.05 -26.34 -1.18
C THR A 510 5.57 -26.71 0.23
N ILE A 511 5.27 -25.73 1.09
CA ILE A 511 4.68 -25.99 2.42
C ILE A 511 3.15 -26.04 2.36
N GLU A 512 2.50 -25.28 1.47
CA GLU A 512 1.05 -25.38 1.22
C GLU A 512 0.67 -26.76 0.66
N ALA A 513 1.53 -27.35 -0.20
CA ALA A 513 1.36 -28.69 -0.73
C ALA A 513 1.35 -29.80 0.34
N LYS A 514 1.80 -29.53 1.56
CA LYS A 514 1.73 -30.44 2.72
C LYS A 514 0.46 -30.27 3.57
N GLY A 515 -0.47 -29.44 3.10
CA GLY A 515 -1.73 -29.10 3.76
C GLY A 515 -1.70 -27.69 4.35
N VAL A 516 -2.72 -26.89 4.01
CA VAL A 516 -2.87 -25.50 4.45
C VAL A 516 -2.80 -25.37 5.98
N ASP A 517 -3.51 -26.24 6.70
CA ASP A 517 -3.55 -26.24 8.17
C ASP A 517 -2.19 -26.57 8.83
N ASN A 518 -1.25 -27.18 8.09
CA ASN A 518 0.08 -27.53 8.58
C ASN A 518 1.16 -26.48 8.25
N MET A 519 0.84 -25.45 7.46
CA MET A 519 1.85 -24.53 6.91
C MET A 519 2.73 -23.88 7.97
N TRP A 520 2.17 -23.52 9.14
CA TRP A 520 2.94 -22.91 10.22
C TRP A 520 3.92 -23.89 10.87
N ALA A 521 3.45 -25.10 11.18
CA ALA A 521 4.30 -26.17 11.72
C ALA A 521 5.42 -26.57 10.73
N GLU A 522 5.14 -26.59 9.43
CA GLU A 522 6.14 -26.86 8.39
C GLU A 522 7.13 -25.71 8.20
N TYR A 523 6.70 -24.45 8.32
CA TYR A 523 7.60 -23.29 8.37
C TYR A 523 8.58 -23.40 9.56
N LEU A 524 8.08 -23.70 10.76
CA LEU A 524 8.91 -23.80 11.97
C LEU A 524 9.97 -24.91 11.89
N LYS A 525 9.65 -26.05 11.26
CA LYS A 525 10.60 -27.17 11.05
C LYS A 525 11.65 -26.88 9.98
N ALA A 526 11.38 -25.97 9.04
CA ALA A 526 12.25 -25.75 7.89
C ALA A 526 13.59 -25.09 8.27
N LYS A 527 14.70 -25.65 7.77
CA LYS A 527 16.05 -25.10 7.96
C LYS A 527 16.48 -24.15 6.84
N ASN A 528 15.84 -24.25 5.68
CA ASN A 528 16.10 -23.47 4.46
C ASN A 528 15.01 -22.42 4.22
N ARG A 529 14.58 -21.72 5.27
CA ARG A 529 13.61 -20.62 5.17
C ARG A 529 14.24 -19.45 4.39
N PRO A 530 13.53 -18.83 3.44
CA PRO A 530 13.94 -17.57 2.86
C PRO A 530 14.13 -16.51 3.95
N GLU A 531 15.32 -15.88 4.00
CA GLU A 531 15.67 -14.86 5.00
C GLU A 531 14.61 -13.75 5.06
N THR A 532 14.07 -13.35 3.91
CA THR A 532 13.21 -12.18 3.86
C THR A 532 11.82 -12.45 4.45
N LEU A 533 11.38 -13.72 4.58
CA LEU A 533 10.15 -14.11 5.29
C LEU A 533 10.27 -14.07 6.83
N HIS A 534 11.48 -13.97 7.38
CA HIS A 534 11.66 -13.96 8.84
C HIS A 534 10.96 -12.75 9.50
N GLU A 535 11.01 -11.60 8.82
CA GLU A 535 10.38 -10.35 9.25
C GLU A 535 8.86 -10.47 9.26
N GLU A 536 8.22 -10.95 8.17
CA GLU A 536 6.76 -11.03 8.16
C GLU A 536 6.21 -12.15 9.05
N MET A 537 6.93 -13.26 9.24
CA MET A 537 6.46 -14.27 10.19
C MET A 537 6.53 -13.77 11.63
N GLU A 538 7.55 -12.97 11.99
CA GLU A 538 7.63 -12.34 13.30
C GLU A 538 6.56 -11.24 13.47
N MET A 539 6.30 -10.44 12.43
CA MET A 539 5.16 -9.52 12.38
C MET A 539 3.84 -10.25 12.65
N PHE A 540 3.55 -11.35 11.94
CA PHE A 540 2.31 -12.10 12.11
C PHE A 540 2.21 -12.74 13.50
N ARG A 541 3.29 -13.32 14.01
CA ARG A 541 3.37 -13.91 15.35
C ARG A 541 3.08 -12.87 16.44
N MET A 542 3.71 -11.69 16.35
CA MET A 542 3.48 -10.59 17.30
C MET A 542 2.06 -10.03 17.17
N MET A 543 1.52 -9.93 15.95
CA MET A 543 0.15 -9.50 15.71
C MET A 543 -0.87 -10.44 16.37
N PHE A 544 -0.69 -11.75 16.22
CA PHE A 544 -1.53 -12.77 16.85
C PHE A 544 -1.44 -12.75 18.38
N LYS A 545 -0.23 -12.58 18.93
CA LYS A 545 -0.03 -12.46 20.39
C LYS A 545 -0.70 -11.22 20.98
N SER A 546 -0.71 -10.11 20.26
CA SER A 546 -1.05 -8.79 20.81
C SER A 546 -2.50 -8.36 20.62
N ALA A 547 -3.26 -9.06 19.78
CA ALA A 547 -4.61 -8.66 19.38
C ALA A 547 -5.51 -9.86 19.03
N ALA A 548 -6.81 -9.65 19.15
CA ALA A 548 -7.81 -10.68 18.91
C ALA A 548 -7.96 -11.02 17.42
N ALA A 549 -7.37 -12.12 16.95
CA ALA A 549 -7.47 -12.58 15.57
C ALA A 549 -8.80 -13.29 15.22
N TYR A 550 -9.37 -12.91 14.08
CA TYR A 550 -10.60 -13.45 13.51
C TYR A 550 -10.50 -13.60 11.97
N ASP A 551 -11.20 -14.58 11.40
CA ASP A 551 -11.48 -14.68 9.97
C ASP A 551 -12.91 -14.21 9.71
N LEU A 552 -13.11 -13.33 8.73
CA LEU A 552 -14.41 -12.71 8.42
C LEU A 552 -14.75 -12.91 6.94
N ASN A 553 -15.86 -13.58 6.66
CA ASN A 553 -16.30 -13.93 5.32
C ASN A 553 -17.48 -13.05 4.86
N THR A 554 -17.28 -12.19 3.86
CA THR A 554 -18.26 -11.18 3.42
C THR A 554 -19.35 -11.74 2.49
N ILE A 555 -19.95 -12.86 2.89
CA ILE A 555 -20.90 -13.66 2.08
C ILE A 555 -22.32 -13.70 2.64
N LEU A 556 -22.72 -12.75 3.50
CA LEU A 556 -24.08 -12.74 4.06
C LEU A 556 -25.20 -12.76 2.99
N GLN A 557 -24.92 -12.37 1.74
CA GLN A 557 -25.82 -12.55 0.60
C GLN A 557 -26.21 -14.02 0.30
N LYS A 558 -25.52 -15.01 0.88
CA LYS A 558 -25.86 -16.44 0.83
C LYS A 558 -27.10 -16.78 1.67
N ASP A 559 -27.44 -15.93 2.64
CA ASP A 559 -28.66 -16.02 3.44
C ASP A 559 -29.86 -15.45 2.69
N LYS A 560 -30.87 -16.30 2.46
CA LYS A 560 -32.08 -15.97 1.69
C LYS A 560 -32.93 -14.84 2.30
N ALA A 561 -32.74 -14.50 3.57
CA ALA A 561 -33.45 -13.37 4.19
C ALA A 561 -32.78 -12.01 3.93
N ILE A 562 -31.57 -11.98 3.36
CA ILE A 562 -30.85 -10.73 3.07
C ILE A 562 -31.33 -10.20 1.72
N GLY A 563 -32.11 -9.10 1.77
CA GLY A 563 -32.75 -8.54 0.58
C GLY A 563 -31.83 -7.67 -0.28
N SER A 564 -30.66 -7.26 0.22
CA SER A 564 -29.75 -6.37 -0.51
C SER A 564 -28.27 -6.46 -0.09
N LYS A 565 -27.38 -6.00 -0.98
CA LYS A 565 -25.94 -5.80 -0.69
C LYS A 565 -25.72 -4.83 0.48
N MET A 566 -26.51 -3.75 0.58
CA MET A 566 -26.41 -2.78 1.66
C MET A 566 -26.78 -3.40 3.02
N GLU A 567 -27.84 -4.21 3.07
CA GLU A 567 -28.20 -4.97 4.27
C GLU A 567 -27.09 -5.95 4.67
N ALA A 568 -26.51 -6.66 3.71
CA ALA A 568 -25.38 -7.56 3.95
C ALA A 568 -24.18 -6.83 4.58
N VAL A 569 -23.83 -5.64 4.05
CA VAL A 569 -22.75 -4.80 4.61
C VAL A 569 -23.09 -4.34 6.03
N SER A 570 -24.29 -3.77 6.24
CA SER A 570 -24.72 -3.28 7.55
C SER A 570 -24.69 -4.38 8.63
N LYS A 571 -25.22 -5.58 8.34
CA LYS A 571 -25.13 -6.73 9.26
C LYS A 571 -23.68 -7.21 9.47
N THR A 572 -22.83 -7.17 8.44
CA THR A 572 -21.39 -7.47 8.59
C THR A 572 -20.71 -6.51 9.58
N MET A 573 -21.06 -5.22 9.57
CA MET A 573 -20.49 -4.26 10.52
C MET A 573 -20.93 -4.56 11.96
N ARG A 574 -22.19 -4.94 12.16
CA ARG A 574 -22.68 -5.39 13.48
C ARG A 574 -21.97 -6.67 13.97
N ILE A 575 -21.63 -7.60 13.08
CA ILE A 575 -20.82 -8.79 13.41
C ILE A 575 -19.39 -8.40 13.82
N ILE A 576 -18.76 -7.44 13.13
CA ILE A 576 -17.44 -6.92 13.52
C ILE A 576 -17.48 -6.31 14.93
N VAL A 577 -18.53 -5.55 15.25
CA VAL A 577 -18.75 -5.02 16.61
C VAL A 577 -18.89 -6.15 17.64
N ALA A 578 -19.76 -7.12 17.40
CA ALA A 578 -19.94 -8.26 18.31
C ALA A 578 -18.66 -9.11 18.51
N ALA A 579 -17.78 -9.17 17.50
CA ALA A 579 -16.48 -9.81 17.60
C ALA A 579 -15.44 -8.97 18.36
N LEU A 580 -15.55 -7.64 18.34
CA LEU A 580 -14.70 -6.73 19.11
C LEU A 580 -15.00 -6.79 20.61
N ASP A 581 -16.29 -6.97 20.96
CA ASP A 581 -16.78 -7.15 22.33
C ASP A 581 -16.54 -8.58 22.87
N ASN A 582 -16.10 -9.53 22.02
CA ASN A 582 -15.93 -10.93 22.40
C ASN A 582 -14.54 -11.26 22.95
N THR A 583 -14.53 -12.00 24.06
CA THR A 583 -13.32 -12.57 24.70
C THR A 583 -13.22 -14.10 24.61
N LYS A 584 -14.22 -14.79 24.04
CA LYS A 584 -14.27 -16.26 24.03
C LYS A 584 -13.56 -16.85 22.82
N ASP A 585 -12.74 -17.87 23.03
CA ASP A 585 -12.08 -18.57 21.93
C ASP A 585 -13.02 -19.46 21.11
N SER A 586 -14.19 -19.81 21.65
CA SER A 586 -15.24 -20.57 20.95
C SER A 586 -16.12 -19.72 20.02
N PHE A 587 -15.76 -18.47 19.76
CA PHE A 587 -16.55 -17.56 18.92
C PHE A 587 -16.48 -17.99 17.44
N ARG A 588 -17.52 -18.67 16.96
CA ARG A 588 -17.65 -19.14 15.58
C ARG A 588 -19.11 -19.19 15.19
N TYR A 589 -19.46 -18.50 14.10
CA TYR A 589 -20.83 -18.38 13.61
C TYR A 589 -20.88 -18.49 12.09
N GLY A 590 -21.93 -19.13 11.58
CA GLY A 590 -22.18 -19.33 10.16
C GLY A 590 -23.49 -18.74 9.68
N VAL A 591 -23.81 -18.96 8.40
CA VAL A 591 -25.04 -18.49 7.73
C VAL A 591 -26.30 -18.86 8.51
N GLY A 592 -26.31 -20.03 9.16
CA GLY A 592 -27.46 -20.53 9.93
C GLY A 592 -27.67 -19.89 11.31
N ASP A 593 -26.67 -19.25 11.91
CA ASP A 593 -26.74 -18.81 13.31
C ASP A 593 -26.09 -17.46 13.65
N TYR A 594 -25.44 -16.76 12.71
CA TYR A 594 -24.88 -15.41 12.94
C TYR A 594 -25.90 -14.40 13.47
N ARG A 595 -27.21 -14.60 13.24
CA ARG A 595 -28.27 -13.73 13.79
C ARG A 595 -28.22 -13.62 15.31
N ARG A 596 -27.74 -14.66 16.01
CA ARG A 596 -27.54 -14.66 17.47
C ARG A 596 -26.49 -13.64 17.95
N LEU A 597 -25.71 -13.04 17.04
CA LEU A 597 -24.80 -11.91 17.31
C LEU A 597 -25.48 -10.54 17.09
N LEU A 598 -26.69 -10.53 16.55
CA LEU A 598 -27.44 -9.35 16.09
C LEU A 598 -28.74 -9.12 16.87
N ASP A 599 -29.03 -10.01 17.82
CA ASP A 599 -30.11 -9.92 18.80
C ASP A 599 -29.54 -9.42 20.14
#